data_AF-A0A7X9HF48-F1
#
_entry.id   AF-A0A7X9HF48-F1
#
_cell.length_a   1.000
_cell.length_b   1.000
_cell.length_c   1.000
_cell.angle_alpha   90.00
_cell.angle_beta   90.00
_cell.angle_gamma   90.00
#
_symmetry.space_group_name_H-M   'P 1'
#
loop_
_entity.id
_entity.type
_entity.pdbx_description
1 polymer ?
#
loop_
_entity_poly.entity_id
_entity_poly.type
_entity_poly.pdbx_seq_one_letter_code
_entity_poly.pdbx_strand_id
1 'polypeptide(L)' 'MDFIPLENITMELADVAMGRRKADMVIKNGTLVNVNTKELQEHIDVALYKGRIALVGDAK' A
#
# COMPACT_ATOMS: atom_id res chain seq x y z
N MET A 1 -19.31 6.97 -2.84
CA MET A 1 -17.86 6.99 -2.56
C MET A 1 -17.22 7.67 -3.74
N ASP A 2 -16.74 8.89 -3.55
CA ASP A 2 -16.08 9.62 -4.62
C ASP A 2 -14.63 9.13 -4.71
N PHE A 3 -14.37 8.33 -5.73
CA PHE A 3 -13.02 7.86 -6.01
C PHE A 3 -12.22 8.97 -6.67
N ILE A 4 -11.03 9.23 -6.14
CA ILE A 4 -10.10 10.17 -6.77
C ILE A 4 -9.51 9.48 -8.01
N PRO A 5 -9.61 10.09 -9.21
CA PRO A 5 -8.97 9.57 -10.41
C PRO A 5 -7.48 9.32 -10.17
N LEU A 6 -6.96 8.20 -10.67
CA LEU A 6 -5.61 7.72 -10.33
C LEU A 6 -4.56 8.77 -10.72
N GLU A 7 -4.71 9.34 -11.90
CA GLU A 7 -3.84 10.36 -12.48
C GLU A 7 -3.64 11.57 -11.56
N ASN A 8 -4.63 11.90 -10.72
CA ASN A 8 -4.55 13.01 -9.79
C ASN A 8 -3.70 12.70 -8.55
N ILE A 9 -3.40 11.43 -8.28
CA ILE A 9 -2.72 11.00 -7.04
C ILE A 9 -1.53 10.07 -7.28
N THR A 10 -1.17 9.76 -8.54
CA THR A 10 -0.04 8.89 -8.88
C THR A 10 1.26 9.33 -8.21
N MET A 11 1.59 10.63 -8.25
CA MET A 11 2.81 11.15 -7.61
C MET A 11 2.77 11.02 -6.09
N GLU A 12 1.60 11.27 -5.48
CA GLU A 12 1.45 11.15 -4.04
C GLU A 12 1.56 9.69 -3.57
N LEU A 13 1.01 8.73 -4.33
CA LEU A 13 1.16 7.31 -4.06
C LEU A 13 2.63 6.89 -4.11
N ALA A 14 3.38 7.38 -5.10
CA ALA A 14 4.82 7.13 -5.18
C ALA A 14 5.56 7.75 -3.98
N ASP A 15 5.22 8.98 -3.57
CA ASP A 15 5.82 9.61 -2.40
C ASP A 15 5.53 8.83 -1.10
N VAL A 16 4.33 8.24 -0.96
CA VAL A 16 4.00 7.37 0.19
C VAL A 16 4.81 6.08 0.14
N ALA A 17 4.86 5.41 -1.02
CA ALA A 17 5.64 4.19 -1.19
C ALA A 17 7.14 4.39 -0.90
N MET A 18 7.66 5.58 -1.21
CA MET A 18 9.05 5.97 -0.96
C MET A 18 9.30 6.50 0.46
N GLY A 19 8.29 6.56 1.33
CA GLY A 19 8.40 7.09 2.69
C GLY A 19 8.57 8.61 2.78
N ARG A 20 8.41 9.35 1.67
CA ARG A 20 8.48 10.83 1.64
C ARG A 20 7.20 11.47 2.17
N ARG A 21 6.09 10.76 2.08
CA ARG A 21 4.76 11.15 2.57
C ARG A 21 4.20 10.05 3.48
N LYS A 22 3.47 10.43 4.52
CA LYS A 22 2.80 9.45 5.39
C LYS A 22 1.61 8.79 4.68
N ALA A 23 1.47 7.50 4.89
CA ALA A 23 0.25 6.76 4.55
C ALA A 23 -0.90 7.19 5.47
N ASP A 24 -2.14 7.02 5.02
CA ASP A 24 -3.33 7.22 5.86
C ASP A 24 -3.48 6.11 6.89
N MET A 25 -3.11 4.88 6.48
CA MET A 25 -3.15 3.68 7.31
C MET A 25 -2.09 2.69 6.85
N VAL A 26 -1.55 1.92 7.80
CA VAL A 26 -0.69 0.77 7.52
C VAL A 26 -1.23 -0.44 8.26
N ILE A 27 -1.58 -1.50 7.52
CA ILE A 27 -1.83 -2.82 8.09
C ILE A 27 -0.46 -3.47 8.28
N LYS A 28 -0.13 -3.85 9.51
CA LYS A 28 1.22 -4.32 9.85
C LYS A 28 1.25 -5.82 10.15
N ASN A 29 2.37 -6.46 9.83
CA ASN A 29 2.72 -7.83 10.19
C ASN A 29 1.65 -8.86 9.78
N GLY A 30 1.10 -8.72 8.58
CA GLY A 30 0.10 -9.65 8.04
C GLY A 30 0.76 -10.84 7.34
N THR A 31 -0.03 -11.91 7.17
CA THR A 31 0.27 -12.98 6.20
C THR A 31 -0.42 -12.63 4.89
N LEU A 32 0.34 -12.14 3.91
CA LEU A 32 -0.16 -11.82 2.58
C LEU A 32 -0.41 -13.12 1.81
N VAL A 33 -1.66 -13.33 1.42
CA VAL A 33 -2.03 -14.37 0.44
C VAL A 33 -1.72 -13.84 -0.95
N ASN A 34 -0.56 -14.20 -1.49
CA ASN A 34 -0.18 -13.80 -2.84
C ASN A 34 -0.86 -14.71 -3.86
N VAL A 35 -1.99 -14.26 -4.38
CA VAL A 35 -2.79 -15.03 -5.35
C VAL A 35 -2.12 -15.19 -6.73
N ASN A 36 -1.12 -14.36 -7.04
CA ASN A 36 -0.36 -14.47 -8.29
C ASN A 36 0.69 -15.59 -8.21
N THR A 37 1.37 -15.75 -7.07
CA THR A 37 2.38 -16.80 -6.87
C THR A 37 1.85 -18.04 -6.15
N LYS A 38 0.65 -17.97 -5.56
CA LYS A 38 0.02 -19.01 -4.73
C LYS A 38 0.77 -19.29 -3.43
N GLU A 39 1.40 -18.27 -2.86
CA GLU A 39 2.19 -18.36 -1.64
C GLU A 39 1.53 -17.59 -0.49
N LEU A 40 1.83 -18.01 0.74
CA LEU A 40 1.59 -17.23 1.96
C LEU A 40 2.89 -16.54 2.34
N GLN A 41 2.91 -15.21 2.27
CA GLN A 41 4.07 -14.39 2.61
C GLN A 41 3.85 -13.75 3.97
N GLU A 42 4.56 -14.22 4.98
CA GLU A 42 4.46 -13.71 6.35
C GLU A 42 5.16 -12.36 6.53
N HIS A 43 4.76 -11.63 7.57
CA HIS A 43 5.39 -10.37 7.99
C HIS A 43 5.36 -9.26 6.93
N ILE A 44 4.32 -9.22 6.12
CA ILE A 44 4.12 -8.18 5.10
C ILE A 44 3.24 -7.06 5.65
N ASP A 45 3.65 -5.81 5.41
CA ASP A 45 2.83 -4.64 5.67
C ASP A 45 2.13 -4.16 4.38
N VAL A 46 1.00 -3.48 4.54
CA VAL A 46 0.26 -2.84 3.44
C VAL A 46 -0.07 -1.41 3.81
N ALA A 47 0.49 -0.45 3.07
CA ALA A 47 0.23 0.97 3.25
C ALA A 47 -0.87 1.44 2.30
N LEU A 48 -1.84 2.17 2.85
CA LEU A 48 -2.96 2.74 2.11
C LEU A 48 -2.89 4.27 2.10
N TYR A 49 -3.25 4.85 0.96
CA TYR A 49 -3.37 6.29 0.81
C TYR A 49 -4.49 6.64 -0.17
N LYS A 50 -5.38 7.54 0.25
CA LYS A 50 -6.55 8.01 -0.51
C LYS A 50 -7.39 6.85 -1.10
N GLY A 51 -7.59 5.80 -0.30
CA GLY A 51 -8.37 4.63 -0.68
C GLY A 51 -7.68 3.68 -1.66
N ARG A 52 -6.36 3.80 -1.88
CA ARG A 52 -5.56 2.92 -2.73
C ARG A 52 -4.40 2.31 -1.98
N ILE A 53 -3.93 1.15 -2.43
CA ILE A 53 -2.70 0.54 -1.95
C ILE A 53 -1.52 1.32 -2.53
N ALA A 54 -0.68 1.89 -1.66
CA ALA A 54 0.54 2.58 -2.05
C ALA A 54 1.76 1.65 -2.01
N LEU A 55 1.80 0.73 -1.03
CA LEU A 55 2.90 -0.20 -0.82
C LEU A 55 2.38 -1.55 -0.29
N VAL A 56 2.98 -2.63 -0.77
CA VAL A 56 2.90 -3.98 -0.18
C VAL A 56 4.33 -4.44 0.04
N GLY A 57 4.75 -4.60 1.29
CA GLY A 57 6.15 -4.86 1.64
C GLY A 57 6.50 -4.34 3.02
N ASP A 58 7.76 -3.96 3.24
CA ASP A 58 8.20 -3.36 4.50
C ASP A 58 7.80 -1.88 4.56
N ALA A 59 6.89 -1.52 5.47
CA ALA A 59 6.37 -0.16 5.62
C ALA A 59 6.79 0.48 6.96
N LYS A 60 7.90 0.00 7.55
CA LYS A 60 8.46 0.52 8.80
C LYS A 60 9.05 1.92 8.68
#